data_AF-A0A8T6U2J9-F1
#
_entry.id   AF-A0A8T6U2J9-F1
#
_cell.length_a   1.000
_cell.length_b   1.000
_cell.length_c   1.000
_cell.angle_alpha   90.00
_cell.angle_beta   90.00
_cell.angle_gamma   90.00
#
_symmetry.space_group_name_H-M   'P 1'
#
loop_
_entity.id
_entity.type
_entity.pdbx_description
1 polymer ?
#
loop_
_entity_poly.entity_id
_entity_poly.type
_entity_poly.pdbx_seq_one_letter_code
_entity_poly.pdbx_strand_id
1 'polypeptide(L)' 'MEGDIQVRFRFDGESEFHVVRLSYKQYLNLKKLPITADCEIAKGAKITLSEEDKKLLVEKIEQASKESKKSHTRELGK' A
#
# COMPACT_ATOMS: atom_id res chain seq x y z
N MET A 1 -14.19 -13.32 -9.21
CA MET A 1 -12.80 -13.69 -8.90
C MET A 1 -12.05 -12.39 -8.65
N GLU A 2 -11.88 -11.97 -7.40
CA GLU A 2 -10.89 -10.94 -7.08
C GLU A 2 -9.53 -11.62 -7.13
N GLY A 3 -8.80 -11.44 -8.22
CA GLY A 3 -7.45 -11.99 -8.36
C GLY A 3 -6.47 -11.15 -7.57
N ASP A 4 -5.67 -11.80 -6.73
CA ASP A 4 -4.52 -11.16 -6.09
C ASP A 4 -3.53 -10.69 -7.17
N ILE A 5 -3.23 -9.40 -7.17
CA ILE A 5 -2.23 -8.80 -8.04
C ILE A 5 -0.90 -8.71 -7.31
N GLN A 6 0.16 -8.90 -8.06
CA GLN A 6 1.49 -8.72 -7.52
C GLN A 6 1.93 -7.28 -7.73
N VAL A 7 2.32 -6.64 -6.64
CA VAL A 7 2.70 -5.23 -6.59
C VAL A 7 4.12 -5.15 -6.10
N ARG A 8 4.95 -4.37 -6.79
CA ARG A 8 6.26 -3.94 -6.35
C ARG A 8 6.14 -2.50 -5.89
N PHE A 9 6.58 -2.21 -4.68
CA PHE A 9 6.53 -0.87 -4.13
C PHE A 9 7.76 -0.57 -3.27
N ARG A 10 7.98 0.70 -3.00
CA ARG A 10 9.07 1.20 -2.16
C ARG A 10 8.55 2.35 -1.32
N PHE A 11 8.85 2.34 -0.03
CA PHE A 11 8.55 3.46 0.84
C PHE A 11 9.59 4.57 0.70
N ASP A 12 9.18 5.80 0.99
CA ASP A 12 10.04 6.98 1.02
C ASP A 12 11.13 6.80 2.08
N GLY A 13 12.38 7.01 1.67
CA GLY A 13 13.55 6.75 2.52
C GLY A 13 14.11 5.32 2.45
N GLU A 14 13.42 4.37 1.83
CA GLU A 14 13.95 3.02 1.61
C GLU A 14 14.62 2.88 0.24
N SER A 15 15.69 2.08 0.18
CA SER A 15 16.42 1.81 -1.07
C SER A 15 15.91 0.57 -1.79
N GLU A 16 15.29 -0.35 -1.04
CA GLU A 16 14.87 -1.66 -1.52
C GLU A 16 13.42 -1.67 -1.97
N PHE A 17 13.12 -2.51 -2.97
CA PHE A 17 11.75 -2.70 -3.44
C PHE A 17 11.16 -3.95 -2.81
N HIS A 18 9.94 -3.80 -2.30
CA HIS A 18 9.17 -4.88 -1.72
C HIS A 18 8.16 -5.40 -2.74
N VAL A 19 8.05 -6.73 -2.85
CA VAL A 19 7.10 -7.37 -3.75
C VAL A 19 6.07 -8.15 -2.94
N VAL A 20 4.80 -7.80 -3.10
CA VAL A 20 3.66 -8.34 -2.36
C VAL A 20 2.57 -8.84 -3.29
N ARG A 21 1.74 -9.78 -2.83
CA ARG A 21 0.42 -10.03 -3.43
C ARG A 21 -0.66 -9.32 -2.63
N LEU A 22 -1.42 -8.48 -3.31
CA LEU A 22 -2.49 -7.67 -2.74
C LEU A 22 -3.72 -7.72 -3.63
N SER A 23 -4.90 -7.49 -3.06
CA SER A 23 -6.08 -7.23 -3.87
C SER A 23 -5.95 -5.86 -4.57
N TYR A 24 -6.66 -5.68 -5.70
CA TYR A 24 -6.63 -4.41 -6.44
C TYR A 24 -6.96 -3.19 -5.57
N LYS A 25 -7.90 -3.34 -4.63
CA LYS A 25 -8.25 -2.29 -3.66
C LYS A 25 -7.09 -1.92 -2.72
N GLN A 26 -6.34 -2.90 -2.25
CA GLN A 26 -5.16 -2.68 -1.40
C GLN A 26 -4.04 -1.99 -2.17
N TYR A 27 -3.81 -2.37 -3.43
CA TYR A 27 -2.90 -1.66 -4.33
C TYR A 27 -3.28 -0.18 -4.51
N LEU A 28 -4.56 0.11 -4.78
CA LEU A 28 -5.04 1.48 -4.92
C LEU A 28 -4.83 2.31 -3.65
N ASN A 29 -5.00 1.68 -2.47
CA ASN A 29 -4.72 2.33 -1.20
C ASN A 29 -3.21 2.58 -1.04
N LEU A 30 -2.38 1.59 -1.37
CA LEU A 30 -0.92 1.69 -1.25
C LEU A 30 -0.34 2.82 -2.11
N LYS A 31 -0.87 2.97 -3.34
CA LYS A 31 -0.51 4.05 -4.27
C LYS A 31 -0.91 5.44 -3.76
N LYS A 32 -1.90 5.53 -2.88
CA LYS A 32 -2.37 6.80 -2.28
C LYS A 32 -1.61 7.16 -1.00
N LEU A 33 -0.74 6.29 -0.50
CA LEU A 33 0.01 6.58 0.73
C LEU A 33 1.10 7.62 0.43
N PRO A 34 1.19 8.70 1.22
CA PRO A 34 2.24 9.71 1.05
C PRO A 34 3.64 9.18 1.36
N ILE A 35 3.71 8.06 2.09
CA ILE A 35 4.95 7.35 2.41
C ILE A 35 5.41 6.42 1.28
N THR A 36 4.61 6.21 0.23
CA THR A 36 4.99 5.33 -0.88
C THR A 36 5.67 6.16 -1.97
N ALA A 37 6.97 5.96 -2.15
CA ALA A 37 7.74 6.65 -3.17
C ALA A 37 7.51 6.06 -4.57
N ASP A 38 7.37 4.73 -4.67
CA ASP A 38 7.15 4.04 -5.94
C ASP A 38 6.22 2.84 -5.75
N CYS A 39 5.32 2.59 -6.71
CA CYS A 39 4.33 1.52 -6.64
C CYS A 39 3.83 1.13 -8.04
N GLU A 40 4.15 -0.10 -8.45
CA GLU A 40 3.85 -0.66 -9.76
C GLU A 40 3.31 -2.11 -9.65
N ILE A 41 2.49 -2.53 -10.62
CA ILE A 41 2.04 -3.93 -10.69
C ILE A 41 3.14 -4.75 -11.36
N ALA A 42 3.84 -5.58 -10.57
CA ALA A 42 4.91 -6.42 -11.07
C ALA A 42 4.34 -7.74 -11.62
N LYS A 43 4.45 -7.96 -12.93
CA LYS A 43 4.07 -9.25 -13.54
C LYS A 43 5.17 -10.29 -13.29
N GLY A 44 4.85 -11.34 -12.53
CA GLY A 44 5.69 -12.54 -12.42
C GLY A 44 6.89 -12.41 -11.47
N ALA A 45 6.89 -11.46 -10.55
CA ALA A 45 7.94 -11.37 -9.55
C ALA A 45 7.80 -12.50 -8.50
N LYS A 46 8.83 -12.75 -7.69
CA LYS A 46 8.67 -13.59 -6.48
C LYS A 46 8.27 -12.68 -5.33
N ILE A 47 7.31 -13.09 -4.51
CA ILE A 47 6.94 -12.35 -3.29
C ILE A 47 8.17 -12.37 -2.38
N THR A 48 8.63 -11.19 -1.97
CA THR A 48 9.84 -11.04 -1.13
C THR A 48 9.50 -10.72 0.33
N LEU A 49 8.25 -10.39 0.64
CA LEU A 49 7.83 -10.02 1.98
C LEU A 49 7.60 -11.25 2.85
N SER A 50 8.20 -11.23 4.04
CA SER A 50 7.92 -12.18 5.10
C SER A 50 6.55 -11.90 5.72
N GLU A 51 6.02 -12.84 6.49
CA GLU A 51 4.73 -12.68 7.18
C GLU A 51 4.70 -11.44 8.10
N GLU A 52 5.85 -11.09 8.67
CA GLU A 52 6.03 -9.89 9.51
C GLU A 52 5.87 -8.60 8.70
N ASP A 53 6.49 -8.53 7.53
CA ASP A 53 6.38 -7.35 6.67
C ASP A 53 4.98 -7.18 6.09
N LYS A 54 4.27 -8.28 5.82
CA LYS A 54 2.84 -8.23 5.46
C LYS A 54 2.02 -7.60 6.57
N LYS A 55 2.32 -7.93 7.83
CA LYS A 55 1.63 -7.36 8.99
C LYS A 55 1.92 -5.87 9.12
N LEU A 56 3.18 -5.47 8.94
CA LEU A 56 3.59 -4.07 8.92
C LEU A 56 2.89 -3.29 7.79
N LEU A 57 2.79 -3.89 6.60
CA LEU A 57 2.07 -3.31 5.48
C LEU A 57 0.59 -3.07 5.79
N VAL A 58 -0.08 -4.06 6.36
CA VAL A 58 -1.49 -3.94 6.78
C VAL A 58 -1.63 -2.82 7.81
N GLU A 59 -0.74 -2.77 8.80
CA GLU A 59 -0.75 -1.72 9.82
C GLU A 59 -0.55 -0.32 9.20
N LYS A 60 0.40 -0.16 8.29
CA LYS A 60 0.65 1.11 7.57
C LYS A 60 -0.55 1.52 6.71
N ILE A 61 -1.18 0.56 6.01
CA ILE A 61 -2.41 0.81 5.23
C ILE A 61 -3.55 1.24 6.16
N GLU A 62 -3.72 0.58 7.32
CA GLU A 62 -4.74 0.94 8.30
C GLU A 62 -4.49 2.32 8.92
N GLN A 63 -3.23 2.63 9.28
CA GLN A 63 -2.85 3.94 9.81
C GLN A 63 -3.13 5.04 8.81
N ALA A 64 -2.70 4.89 7.56
CA ALA A 64 -2.96 5.90 6.55
C ALA A 64 -4.43 5.97 6.11
N SER A 65 -5.19 4.86 6.19
CA SER A 65 -6.64 4.90 6.01
C SER A 65 -7.32 5.67 7.14
N LYS A 66 -6.81 5.60 8.38
CA LYS A 66 -7.27 6.43 9.50
C LYS A 66 -6.88 7.90 9.34
N GLU A 67 -5.68 8.20 8.85
CA GLU A 67 -5.24 9.57 8.57
C GLU A 67 -6.06 10.20 7.42
N SER A 68 -6.32 9.44 6.35
CA SER A 68 -7.20 9.87 5.26
C SER A 68 -8.64 10.12 5.73
N LYS A 69 -9.13 9.34 6.71
CA LYS A 69 -10.44 9.57 7.35
C LYS A 69 -10.47 10.82 8.24
N LYS A 70 -9.35 11.27 8.79
CA LYS A 70 -9.27 12.56 9.51
C LYS A 70 -9.19 13.76 8.55
N SER A 71 -8.71 13.57 7.32
CA SER A 71 -8.58 14.66 6.35
C SER A 71 -9.87 14.91 5.54
N HIS A 72 -10.78 13.94 5.43
CA HIS A 72 -12.01 14.06 4.63
C HIS A 72 -13.26 14.55 5.39
N THR A 73 -13.17 14.86 6.69
CA THR A 73 -14.30 15.37 7.49
C THR A 73 -14.21 16.84 7.88
N ARG A 74 -13.32 17.64 7.25
CA ARG A 74 -13.18 19.07 7.60
C ARG A 74 -13.51 20.07 6.50
N GLU A 75 -13.91 19.66 5.30
CA GLU A 75 -14.30 20.61 4.23
C GLU A 75 -15.53 20.19 3.41
N LEU A 76 -16.57 19.68 4.07
CA LEU A 76 -17.91 19.65 3.47
C LEU A 76 -18.90 20.34 4.42
N GLY A 77 -19.10 21.64 4.19
CA GLY A 77 -20.26 22.39 4.71
C GLY A 77 -19.92 23.61 5.55
N LYS A 78 -19.40 24.66 4.93
CA LYS A 78 -19.82 26.03 5.26
C LYS A 78 -20.70 26.53 4.13
#